data_AF-M1BLM0-F1
#
_entry.id   AF-M1BLM0-F1
#
_cell.length_a   1.000
_cell.length_b   1.000
_cell.length_c   1.000
_cell.angle_alpha   90.00
_cell.angle_beta   90.00
_cell.angle_gamma   90.00
#
_symmetry.space_group_name_H-M   'P 1'
#
loop_
_entity.id
_entity.type
_entity.pdbx_description
1 polymer ?
#
loop_
_entity_poly.entity_id
_entity_poly.type
_entity_poly.pdbx_seq_one_letter_code
_entity_poly.pdbx_strand_id
1 'polypeptide(L)'
;MQVTWFLKAAEGGYVRAMYNIAMRYSVGEGLVQSHKLARKWMKRAADRGHSKAQFEHGLSLFSEGNMKKAVVYLELATRAGETAADHVKYVILQEMSTSCRDRAMLLADNWRPLPSSSR
;
A
#
# COMPACT_ATOMS: atom_id res chain seq x y z
N MET A 1 9.32 -13.60 -21.47
CA MET A 1 8.38 -14.54 -20.81
C MET A 1 8.31 -14.43 -19.26
N GLN A 2 8.88 -13.41 -18.60
CA GLN A 2 8.84 -13.34 -17.12
C GLN A 2 7.53 -12.85 -16.52
N VAL A 3 6.79 -12.01 -17.24
CA VAL A 3 5.57 -11.34 -16.73
C VAL A 3 4.46 -12.33 -16.39
N THR A 4 4.35 -13.42 -17.12
CA THR A 4 3.33 -14.45 -16.92
C THR A 4 3.51 -15.19 -15.59
N TRP A 5 4.75 -15.44 -15.15
CA TRP A 5 5.03 -16.09 -13.86
C TRP A 5 4.77 -15.18 -12.68
N PHE A 6 5.15 -13.91 -12.77
CA PHE A 6 4.82 -12.94 -11.73
C PHE A 6 3.31 -12.78 -11.59
N LEU A 7 2.56 -12.66 -12.69
CA LEU A 7 1.09 -12.54 -12.67
C LEU A 7 0.45 -13.74 -11.98
N LYS A 8 0.83 -14.97 -12.36
CA LYS A 8 0.37 -16.18 -11.69
C LYS A 8 0.70 -16.18 -10.19
N ALA A 9 1.91 -15.78 -9.81
CA ALA A 9 2.31 -15.72 -8.40
C ALA A 9 1.50 -14.66 -7.62
N ALA A 10 1.28 -13.49 -8.21
CA ALA A 10 0.47 -12.42 -7.62
C ALA A 10 -1.00 -12.84 -7.48
N GLU A 11 -1.55 -13.51 -8.49
CA GLU A 11 -2.90 -14.08 -8.44
C GLU A 11 -3.00 -15.21 -7.39
N GLY A 12 -1.96 -16.01 -7.26
CA GLY A 12 -1.82 -17.06 -6.24
C GLY A 12 -1.60 -16.52 -4.81
N GLY A 13 -1.65 -15.20 -4.59
CA GLY A 13 -1.58 -14.60 -3.26
C GLY A 13 -0.18 -14.20 -2.81
N TYR A 14 0.85 -14.35 -3.65
CA TYR A 14 2.22 -13.98 -3.30
C TYR A 14 2.38 -12.46 -3.28
N VAL A 15 2.43 -11.91 -2.07
CA VAL A 15 2.36 -10.47 -1.81
C VAL A 15 3.50 -9.70 -2.50
N ARG A 16 4.72 -10.24 -2.48
CA ARG A 16 5.87 -9.62 -3.14
C ARG A 16 5.73 -9.60 -4.67
N ALA A 17 5.07 -10.59 -5.28
CA ALA A 17 4.76 -10.55 -6.72
C ALA A 17 3.70 -9.49 -7.03
N MET A 18 2.70 -9.30 -6.17
CA MET A 18 1.72 -8.22 -6.35
C MET A 18 2.40 -6.85 -6.40
N TYR A 19 3.33 -6.58 -5.47
CA TYR A 19 4.12 -5.34 -5.46
C TYR A 19 4.97 -5.20 -6.74
N ASN A 20 5.71 -6.24 -7.12
CA ASN A 20 6.55 -6.19 -8.32
C ASN A 20 5.75 -5.93 -9.61
N ILE A 21 4.55 -6.49 -9.71
CA ILE A 21 3.66 -6.26 -10.86
C ILE A 21 3.09 -4.85 -10.85
N ALA A 22 2.75 -4.33 -9.68
CA ALA A 22 2.34 -2.94 -9.56
C ALA A 22 3.41 -1.99 -10.13
N MET A 23 4.67 -2.22 -9.79
CA MET A 23 5.81 -1.46 -10.31
C MET A 23 5.95 -1.62 -11.83
N ARG A 24 5.88 -2.85 -12.35
CA ARG A 24 5.98 -3.09 -13.80
C ARG A 24 4.86 -2.43 -14.61
N TYR A 25 3.62 -2.47 -14.13
CA TYR A 25 2.51 -1.74 -14.76
C TYR A 25 2.70 -0.22 -14.70
N SER A 26 3.37 0.30 -13.67
CA SER A 26 3.63 1.74 -13.55
C SER A 26 4.63 2.24 -14.59
N VAL A 27 5.69 1.46 -14.85
CA VAL A 27 6.79 1.83 -15.75
C VAL A 27 6.57 1.35 -17.19
N GLY A 28 5.73 0.34 -17.41
CA GLY A 28 5.55 -0.30 -18.72
C GLY A 28 6.65 -1.31 -19.07
N GLU A 29 7.38 -1.82 -18.08
CA GLU A 29 8.50 -2.73 -18.31
C GLU A 29 8.00 -4.17 -18.55
N GLY A 30 8.03 -4.59 -19.82
CA GLY A 30 7.57 -5.92 -20.25
C GLY A 30 6.05 -6.13 -20.18
N LEU A 31 5.31 -5.10 -19.76
CA LEU A 31 3.85 -5.03 -19.68
C LEU A 31 3.38 -3.74 -20.34
N VAL A 32 2.18 -3.72 -20.92
CA VAL A 32 1.55 -2.47 -21.33
C VAL A 32 1.36 -1.60 -20.09
N GLN A 33 1.92 -0.38 -20.13
CA GLN A 33 1.83 0.56 -19.03
C GLN A 33 0.37 0.83 -18.67
N SER A 34 0.03 0.74 -17.39
CA SER A 34 -1.31 0.99 -16.90
C SER A 34 -1.28 1.41 -15.43
N HIS A 35 -1.38 2.71 -15.18
CA HIS A 35 -1.45 3.24 -13.82
C HIS A 35 -2.67 2.71 -13.05
N LYS A 36 -3.78 2.41 -13.74
CA LYS A 36 -4.97 1.82 -13.13
C LYS A 36 -4.69 0.42 -12.58
N LEU A 37 -4.02 -0.43 -13.36
CA LEU A 37 -3.63 -1.78 -12.92
C LEU A 37 -2.53 -1.72 -11.86
N ALA A 38 -1.56 -0.81 -12.02
CA ALA A 38 -0.52 -0.57 -11.03
C ALA A 38 -1.11 -0.27 -9.65
N ARG A 39 -2.03 0.73 -9.56
CA ARG A 39 -2.70 1.08 -8.29
C ARG A 39 -3.50 -0.08 -7.72
N LYS A 40 -4.19 -0.87 -8.55
CA LYS A 40 -4.97 -2.02 -8.11
C LYS A 40 -4.08 -3.08 -7.45
N TRP A 41 -2.95 -3.42 -8.07
CA TRP A 41 -2.01 -4.40 -7.51
C TRP A 41 -1.25 -3.86 -6.29
N MET A 42 -0.88 -2.57 -6.30
CA MET A 42 -0.23 -1.91 -5.17
C MET A 42 -1.12 -1.96 -3.93
N LYS A 43 -2.39 -1.55 -4.08
CA LYS A 43 -3.37 -1.62 -3.00
C LYS A 43 -3.52 -3.06 -2.48
N ARG A 44 -3.61 -4.05 -3.37
CA ARG A 44 -3.69 -5.46 -2.97
C ARG A 44 -2.49 -5.91 -2.15
N ALA A 45 -1.28 -5.50 -2.52
CA ALA A 45 -0.08 -5.79 -1.74
C ALA A 45 -0.11 -5.09 -0.37
N ALA A 46 -0.56 -3.84 -0.33
CA ALA A 46 -0.70 -3.04 0.89
C ALA A 46 -1.73 -3.66 1.87
N ASP A 47 -2.90 -4.04 1.37
CA ASP A 47 -3.98 -4.71 2.11
C ASP A 47 -3.54 -6.06 2.72
N ARG A 48 -2.45 -6.64 2.19
CA ARG A 48 -1.87 -7.91 2.63
C ARG A 48 -0.59 -7.74 3.46
N GLY A 49 -0.25 -6.53 3.87
CA GLY A 49 0.85 -6.28 4.81
C GLY A 49 2.22 -6.08 4.18
N HIS A 50 2.31 -5.83 2.86
CA HIS A 50 3.61 -5.50 2.27
C HIS A 50 4.05 -4.09 2.66
N SER A 51 5.08 -3.97 3.50
CA SER A 51 5.57 -2.72 4.07
C SER A 51 5.75 -1.59 3.04
N LYS A 52 6.51 -1.86 1.97
CA LYS A 52 6.74 -0.89 0.88
C LYS A 52 5.46 -0.55 0.12
N ALA A 53 4.55 -1.51 -0.04
CA ALA A 53 3.30 -1.23 -0.76
C ALA A 53 2.36 -0.39 0.10
N GLN A 54 2.36 -0.60 1.42
CA GLN A 54 1.63 0.25 2.36
C GLN A 54 2.16 1.68 2.34
N PHE A 55 3.48 1.87 2.31
CA PHE A 55 4.08 3.19 2.16
C PHE A 55 3.64 3.88 0.85
N GLU A 56 3.84 3.22 -0.30
CA GLU A 56 3.48 3.76 -1.62
C GLU A 56 1.98 4.02 -1.75
N HIS A 57 1.14 3.11 -1.25
CA HIS A 57 -0.31 3.32 -1.25
C HIS A 57 -0.74 4.46 -0.33
N GLY A 58 -0.08 4.61 0.83
CA GLY A 58 -0.28 5.72 1.75
C GLY A 58 0.04 7.08 1.12
N LEU A 59 1.15 7.18 0.39
CA LEU A 59 1.50 8.38 -0.38
C LEU A 59 0.44 8.72 -1.43
N SER A 60 0.01 7.73 -2.22
CA SER A 60 -1.06 7.93 -3.22
C SER A 60 -2.35 8.45 -2.58
N LEU A 61 -2.74 7.90 -1.42
CA LEU A 61 -3.93 8.34 -0.69
C LEU A 61 -3.78 9.77 -0.16
N PHE A 62 -2.58 10.17 0.27
CA PHE A 62 -2.31 11.52 0.71
C PHE A 62 -2.45 12.51 -0.45
N SER A 63 -1.87 12.20 -1.63
CA SER A 63 -2.02 13.02 -2.83
C SER A 63 -3.46 13.11 -3.34
N GLU A 64 -4.28 12.08 -3.08
CA GLU A 64 -5.73 12.07 -3.34
C GLU A 64 -6.54 12.84 -2.28
N GLY A 65 -5.90 13.41 -1.25
CA GLY A 65 -6.54 14.15 -0.14
C GLY A 65 -7.14 13.25 0.94
N ASN A 66 -6.93 11.92 0.87
CA ASN A 66 -7.44 10.96 1.85
C ASN A 66 -6.50 10.79 3.05
N MET A 67 -6.27 11.89 3.78
CA MET A 67 -5.30 11.96 4.89
C MET A 67 -5.51 10.87 5.94
N LYS A 68 -6.78 10.56 6.30
CA LYS A 68 -7.09 9.52 7.29
C LYS A 68 -6.58 8.14 6.86
N LYS A 69 -6.88 7.71 5.63
CA LYS A 69 -6.39 6.42 5.14
C LYS A 69 -4.89 6.44 4.90
N ALA A 70 -4.33 7.55 4.44
CA ALA A 70 -2.89 7.72 4.28
C ALA A 70 -2.16 7.45 5.59
N VAL A 71 -2.58 8.09 6.69
CA VAL A 71 -2.01 7.86 8.03
C VAL A 71 -2.11 6.40 8.45
N VAL A 72 -3.26 5.73 8.20
CA VAL A 72 -3.41 4.30 8.51
C VAL A 72 -2.34 3.46 7.81
N TYR A 73 -2.19 3.61 6.49
CA TYR A 73 -1.20 2.80 5.75
C TYR A 73 0.25 3.17 6.09
N LEU A 74 0.55 4.44 6.33
CA LEU A 74 1.89 4.88 6.73
C LEU A 74 2.25 4.40 8.14
N GLU A 75 1.29 4.36 9.06
CA GLU A 75 1.48 3.79 10.38
C GLU A 75 1.79 2.29 10.30
N LEU A 76 1.03 1.55 9.48
CA LEU A 76 1.30 0.12 9.23
C LEU A 76 2.68 -0.12 8.62
N ALA A 77 3.07 0.72 7.64
CA ALA A 77 4.40 0.65 7.05
C ALA A 77 5.49 0.95 8.08
N THR A 78 5.28 1.93 8.96
CA THR A 78 6.20 2.27 10.06
C THR A 78 6.38 1.07 11.01
N ARG A 79 5.29 0.43 11.42
CA ARG A 79 5.31 -0.77 12.28
C ARG A 79 6.02 -1.95 11.62
N ALA A 80 5.97 -2.02 10.30
CA ALA A 80 6.66 -3.04 9.51
C ALA A 80 8.13 -2.70 9.20
N GLY A 81 8.65 -1.56 9.69
CA GLY A 81 10.06 -1.16 9.60
C GLY A 81 10.39 -0.11 8.53
N GLU A 82 9.40 0.44 7.81
CA GLU A 82 9.63 1.52 6.84
C GLU A 82 9.72 2.87 7.57
N THR A 83 10.92 3.21 8.05
CA THR A 83 11.16 4.45 8.82
C THR A 83 10.81 5.73 8.03
N ALA A 84 10.95 5.71 6.71
CA ALA A 84 10.54 6.82 5.84
C ALA A 84 9.04 7.14 5.95
N ALA A 85 8.20 6.14 6.27
CA ALA A 85 6.77 6.34 6.48
C ALA A 85 6.46 7.21 7.70
N ASP A 86 7.33 7.19 8.71
CA ASP A 86 7.14 7.94 9.95
C ASP A 86 7.24 9.45 9.71
N HIS A 87 8.26 9.89 8.95
CA HIS A 87 8.42 11.30 8.58
C HIS A 87 7.22 11.83 7.80
N VAL A 88 6.74 11.07 6.81
CA VAL A 88 5.58 11.46 6.01
C VAL A 88 4.32 11.51 6.88
N LYS A 89 4.09 10.48 7.69
CA LYS A 89 2.95 10.41 8.61
C LYS A 89 2.97 11.61 9.57
N TYR A 90 4.12 11.98 10.13
CA TYR A 90 4.26 13.13 11.01
C TYR A 90 3.79 14.42 10.35
N VAL A 91 4.19 14.67 9.09
CA VAL A 91 3.75 15.86 8.34
C VAL A 91 2.23 15.87 8.17
N ILE A 92 1.63 14.73 7.78
CA ILE A 92 0.17 14.64 7.60
C ILE A 92 -0.56 14.86 8.93
N LEU A 93 -0.04 14.34 10.04
CA LEU A 93 -0.63 14.51 11.36
C LEU A 93 -0.67 15.98 11.81
N GLN A 94 0.29 16.82 11.39
CA GLN A 94 0.29 18.26 11.70
C GLN A 94 -0.85 19.01 11.00
N GLU A 95 -1.24 18.56 9.81
CA GLU A 95 -2.35 19.14 9.06
C GLU A 95 -3.72 18.69 9.58
N MET A 96 -3.76 17.66 10.43
CA MET A 96 -4.99 17.04 10.93
C MET A 96 -5.37 17.53 12.34
N SER A 97 -6.68 17.72 12.56
CA SER A 97 -7.23 17.90 13.90
C SER A 97 -6.98 16.67 14.78
N THR A 98 -6.83 16.87 16.09
CA THR A 98 -6.59 15.81 17.09
C THR A 98 -7.58 14.65 16.96
N SER A 99 -8.88 14.95 16.90
CA SER A 99 -9.93 13.94 16.73
C SER A 99 -9.78 13.09 15.46
N CYS A 100 -9.32 13.69 14.36
CA CYS A 100 -9.07 12.95 13.12
C CYS A 100 -7.83 12.07 13.21
N ARG A 101 -6.79 12.51 13.93
CA ARG A 101 -5.57 11.73 14.18
C ARG A 101 -5.88 10.50 15.02
N ASP A 102 -6.58 10.66 16.14
CA ASP A 102 -6.90 9.57 17.07
C ASP A 102 -7.71 8.48 16.37
N ARG A 103 -8.69 8.87 15.54
CA ARG A 103 -9.46 7.91 14.73
C ARG A 103 -8.61 7.17 13.71
N ALA A 104 -7.65 7.84 13.06
CA ALA A 104 -6.77 7.19 12.09
C ALA A 104 -5.84 6.17 12.78
N MET A 105 -5.28 6.52 13.94
CA MET A 105 -4.45 5.60 14.72
C MET A 105 -5.25 4.40 15.23
N LEU A 106 -6.47 4.62 15.73
CA LEU A 106 -7.38 3.54 16.14
C LEU A 106 -7.69 2.57 14.98
N LEU A 107 -7.86 3.09 13.76
CA LEU A 107 -8.06 2.25 12.57
C LEU A 107 -6.81 1.43 12.24
N ALA A 108 -5.61 1.98 12.42
CA ALA A 108 -4.36 1.25 12.24
C ALA A 108 -4.18 0.16 13.32
N ASP A 109 -4.55 0.43 14.57
CA ASP A 109 -4.49 -0.53 15.69
C ASP A 109 -5.40 -1.73 15.50
N ASN A 110 -6.59 -1.49 14.93
CA ASN A 110 -7.55 -2.55 14.64
C ASN A 110 -7.34 -3.21 13.27
N TRP A 111 -6.33 -2.78 12.51
CA TRP A 111 -6.10 -3.30 11.17
C TRP A 111 -5.57 -4.73 11.21
N ARG A 112 -6.07 -5.57 10.29
CA ARG A 112 -5.59 -6.93 10.08
C ARG A 112 -5.33 -7.16 8.59
N PRO A 113 -4.21 -7.82 8.21
CA PRO A 113 -3.96 -8.18 6.83
C PRO A 113 -5.08 -9.06 6.26
N LEU A 114 -5.47 -8.83 5.02
CA LEU A 114 -6.45 -9.69 4.36
C LEU A 114 -5.89 -11.12 4.21
N PRO A 115 -6.64 -12.17 4.59
CA PRO A 115 -6.20 -13.56 4.46
C PRO A 115 -5.97 -13.92 2.98
N SER A 116 -5.02 -14.81 2.71
CA SER A 116 -4.80 -15.38 1.36
C SER A 116 -5.92 -16.35 1.06
N SER A 117 -7.13 -15.85 0.86
CA SER A 117 -8.26 -16.69 0.50
C SER A 117 -8.07 -17.18 -0.93
N SER A 118 -7.44 -18.35 -1.06
CA SER A 118 -7.78 -19.32 -2.10
C SER A 118 -9.17 -19.85 -1.76
N ARG A 119 -10.18 -19.36 -2.47
CA ARG A 119 -11.45 -20.05 -2.62
C ARG A 119 -12.06 -19.68 -3.96
#